data_AF-A0A1H7Q408-F1
#
_entry.id   AF-A0A1H7Q408-F1
#
_cell.length_a   1.000
_cell.length_b   1.000
_cell.length_c   1.000
_cell.angle_alpha   90.00
_cell.angle_beta   90.00
_cell.angle_gamma   90.00
#
_symmetry.space_group_name_H-M   'P 1'
#
loop_
_entity.id
_entity.type
_entity.pdbx_description
1 polymer ?
#
loop_
_entity_poly.entity_id
_entity_poly.type
_entity_poly.pdbx_seq_one_letter_code
_entity_poly.pdbx_strand_id
1 'polypeptide(L)' 'MKWDLIGVLVKGHFQILIKDGEIQWENMKKNNISEMDLYEAIRMQGNGAQVEDIVTAYYERSGDISIQLKDQ' A
#
# COMPACT_ATOMS: atom_id res chain seq x y z
N MET A 1 11.31 -22.38 0.91
CA MET A 1 11.80 -21.24 1.73
C MET A 1 12.70 -20.39 0.86
N LYS A 2 12.16 -19.33 0.25
CA LYS A 2 12.87 -18.13 -0.23
C LYS A 2 11.82 -17.01 -0.29
N TRP A 3 11.43 -16.61 0.91
CA TRP A 3 10.87 -15.29 1.21
C TRP A 3 12.02 -14.26 1.06
N ASP A 4 11.73 -12.96 1.00
CA ASP A 4 12.68 -11.81 0.97
C ASP A 4 12.84 -11.03 -0.36
N LEU A 5 12.13 -11.37 -1.44
CA LEU A 5 12.13 -10.56 -2.68
C LEU A 5 10.83 -9.79 -2.97
N ILE A 6 9.74 -10.05 -2.23
CA ILE A 6 8.44 -9.43 -2.52
C ILE A 6 8.27 -8.07 -1.82
N GLY A 7 9.01 -7.80 -0.73
CA GLY A 7 8.98 -6.49 -0.09
C GLY A 7 9.65 -5.37 -0.89
N VAL A 8 10.44 -5.72 -1.91
CA VAL A 8 11.31 -4.78 -2.66
C VAL A 8 11.34 -5.11 -4.15
N LEU A 9 10.24 -5.54 -4.79
CA LEU A 9 10.34 -5.82 -6.22
C LEU A 9 10.34 -4.54 -7.06
N VAL A 10 11.53 -3.96 -7.15
CA VAL A 10 11.96 -2.92 -8.08
C VAL A 10 11.79 -3.45 -9.51
N LYS A 11 10.60 -3.22 -10.06
CA LYS A 11 10.42 -2.94 -11.49
C LYS A 11 9.88 -1.52 -11.64
N GLY A 12 10.63 -0.55 -11.14
CA GLY A 12 10.69 0.83 -11.63
C GLY A 12 9.45 1.75 -11.53
N HIS A 13 8.31 1.33 -10.96
CA HIS A 13 7.08 2.13 -11.11
C HIS A 13 6.22 2.37 -9.86
N PHE A 14 6.30 1.56 -8.80
CA PHE A 14 5.51 1.77 -7.57
C PHE A 14 6.14 1.10 -6.35
N GLN A 15 5.69 1.44 -5.14
CA GLN A 15 6.05 0.81 -3.86
C GLN A 15 4.79 0.26 -3.19
N ILE A 16 4.86 -0.88 -2.50
CA ILE A 16 3.68 -1.44 -1.81
C ILE A 16 3.59 -0.82 -0.41
N LEU A 17 2.43 -0.23 -0.08
CA LEU A 17 2.14 0.36 1.23
C LEU A 17 1.29 -0.53 2.12
N ILE A 18 0.36 -1.29 1.54
CA ILE A 18 -0.42 -2.33 2.24
C ILE A 18 -0.34 -3.60 1.43
N LYS A 19 -0.22 -4.74 2.11
CA LYS A 19 -0.32 -6.06 1.50
C LYS A 19 -1.10 -6.99 2.41
N ASP A 20 -2.13 -7.62 1.86
CA ASP A 20 -2.96 -8.63 2.54
C ASP A 20 -3.51 -8.16 3.90
N GLY A 21 -3.83 -6.86 4.01
CA GLY A 21 -4.29 -6.25 5.26
C GLY A 21 -3.19 -5.80 6.23
N GLU A 22 -1.92 -5.81 5.80
CA GLU A 22 -0.79 -5.39 6.64
C GLU A 22 -0.05 -4.19 6.04
N ILE A 23 0.11 -3.12 6.84
CA ILE A 23 0.86 -1.93 6.45
C ILE A 23 2.36 -2.26 6.39
N GLN A 24 2.97 -1.90 5.26
CA GLN A 24 4.40 -2.03 5.01
C GLN A 24 5.15 -0.79 5.52
N TRP A 25 5.31 -0.68 6.85
CA TRP A 25 5.88 0.50 7.52
C TRP A 25 7.25 0.93 7.01
N GLU A 26 8.10 -0.02 6.63
CA GLU A 26 9.40 0.28 6.04
C GLU A 26 9.27 1.03 4.71
N ASN A 27 8.27 0.70 3.90
CA ASN A 27 8.02 1.38 2.64
C ASN A 27 7.36 2.76 2.85
N MET A 28 6.48 2.88 3.84
CA MET A 28 5.94 4.18 4.29
C MET A 28 7.08 5.13 4.67
N LYS A 29 7.99 4.67 5.54
CA LYS A 29 9.15 5.44 6.02
C LYS A 29 10.11 5.81 4.88
N LYS A 30 10.43 4.87 3.98
CA LYS A 30 11.33 5.14 2.84
C LYS A 30 10.81 6.20 1.88
N ASN A 31 9.48 6.36 1.79
CA ASN A 31 8.83 7.31 0.89
C ASN A 31 8.30 8.55 1.62
N ASN A 32 8.63 8.73 2.91
CA ASN A 32 8.13 9.83 3.76
C ASN A 32 6.59 9.97 3.75
N ILE A 33 5.88 8.85 3.68
CA ILE A 33 4.41 8.81 3.72
C ILE A 33 3.98 8.66 5.16
N SER A 34 3.14 9.56 5.64
CA SER A 34 2.57 9.46 6.99
C SER A 34 1.42 8.46 7.01
N GLU A 35 1.13 7.92 8.19
CA GLU A 35 -0.06 7.09 8.40
C GLU A 35 -1.36 7.84 8.03
N MET A 36 -1.39 9.16 8.24
CA MET A 36 -2.52 10.00 7.87
C MET A 36 -2.73 10.07 6.35
N ASP A 37 -1.66 10.14 5.56
CA ASP A 37 -1.73 10.15 4.09
C ASP A 37 -2.32 8.83 3.56
N LEU A 38 -1.90 7.70 4.15
CA LEU A 38 -2.42 6.38 3.80
C LEU A 38 -3.91 6.26 4.14
N TYR A 39 -4.33 6.64 5.34
CA TYR A 39 -5.74 6.59 5.72
C TYR A 39 -6.60 7.57 4.92
N GLU A 40 -6.07 8.72 4.53
CA GLU A 40 -6.75 9.64 3.63
C GLU A 40 -7.02 8.98 2.28
N ALA A 41 -6.03 8.30 1.70
CA ALA A 41 -6.21 7.56 0.45
C ALA A 41 -7.26 6.44 0.60
N ILE A 42 -7.24 5.69 1.72
CA ILE A 42 -8.25 4.66 2.03
C ILE A 42 -9.64 5.27 2.14
N ARG A 43 -9.78 6.42 2.80
CA ARG A 43 -11.06 7.11 2.91
C ARG A 43 -11.59 7.58 1.56
N MET A 44 -10.69 8.06 0.68
CA MET A 44 -11.09 8.60 -0.63
C MET A 44 -11.42 7.52 -1.66
N GLN A 45 -10.71 6.39 -1.64
CA GLN A 45 -10.79 5.36 -2.70
C GLN A 45 -11.29 4.01 -2.21
N GLY A 46 -11.14 3.70 -0.92
CA GLY A 46 -11.46 2.41 -0.32
C GLY A 46 -12.94 2.16 -0.07
N ASN A 47 -13.85 3.09 -0.41
CA ASN A 47 -15.30 2.90 -0.29
C ASN A 47 -15.77 2.40 1.11
N GLY A 48 -15.17 2.94 2.18
CA GLY A 48 -15.47 2.54 3.56
C GLY A 48 -14.69 1.33 4.09
N ALA A 49 -13.78 0.77 3.29
CA ALA A 49 -12.87 -0.30 3.69
C ALA A 49 -11.99 0.08 4.88
N GLN A 50 -11.66 -0.94 5.68
CA GLN A 50 -10.55 -0.89 6.63
C GLN A 50 -9.28 -1.45 5.99
N VAL A 51 -8.15 -1.32 6.67
CA VAL A 51 -6.86 -1.84 6.19
C VAL A 51 -6.97 -3.33 5.89
N GLU A 52 -7.67 -4.08 6.73
CA GLU A 52 -7.86 -5.54 6.62
C GLU A 52 -8.62 -5.95 5.36
N ASP A 53 -9.40 -5.05 4.76
CA ASP A 53 -10.16 -5.28 3.54
C ASP A 53 -9.33 -5.05 2.27
N ILE A 54 -8.10 -4.57 2.40
CA ILE A 54 -7.22 -4.21 1.28
C ILE A 54 -6.31 -5.39 0.92
N VAL A 55 -6.35 -5.81 -0.34
CA VAL A 55 -5.41 -6.78 -0.91
C VAL A 55 -4.05 -6.13 -1.08
N THR A 56 -4.00 -4.97 -1.75
CA THR A 56 -2.76 -4.23 -1.94
C THR A 56 -3.03 -2.74 -2.10
N ALA A 57 -2.19 -1.91 -1.48
CA ALA A 57 -2.11 -0.48 -1.76
C ALA A 57 -0.73 -0.16 -2.34
N TYR A 58 -0.70 0.65 -3.40
CA TYR A 58 0.54 1.04 -4.09
C TYR A 58 0.76 2.53 -3.97
N TYR A 59 2.00 2.94 -3.71
CA TYR A 59 2.50 4.28 -3.90
C TYR A 59 3.07 4.41 -5.31
N GLU A 60 2.38 5.17 -6.15
CA GLU A 60 2.72 5.39 -7.54
C GLU A 60 3.81 6.45 -7.68
N ARG A 61 4.52 6.44 -8.82
CA ARG A 61 5.52 7.49 -9.14
C ARG A 61 4.95 8.90 -9.21
N SER A 62 3.65 9.08 -9.41
CA SER A 62 3.00 10.39 -9.38
C SER A 62 2.94 10.99 -7.97
N GLY A 63 3.10 10.16 -6.94
CA GLY A 63 2.80 10.51 -5.55
C GLY A 63 1.41 10.10 -5.10
N ASP A 64 0.58 9.56 -6.00
CA ASP A 64 -0.73 9.04 -5.66
C ASP A 64 -0.65 7.67 -4.99
N ILE A 65 -1.67 7.33 -4.21
CA ILE A 65 -1.85 6.00 -3.63
C ILE A 65 -3.02 5.33 -4.34
N SER A 66 -2.81 4.15 -4.93
CA SER A 66 -3.88 3.33 -5.51
C SER A 66 -4.22 2.16 -4.58
N ILE A 67 -5.50 1.75 -4.53
CA ILE A 67 -6.00 0.73 -3.60
C ILE A 67 -6.74 -0.37 -4.35
N GLN A 68 -6.38 -1.61 -4.07
CA GLN A 68 -7.09 -2.81 -4.48
C GLN A 68 -7.75 -3.47 -3.26
N LEU A 69 -9.08 -3.57 -3.28
CA LEU A 69 -9.86 -4.24 -2.25
C LEU A 69 -9.91 -5.75 -2.46
N LYS A 70 -10.21 -6.50 -1.40
CA LYS A 70 -10.57 -7.91 -1.48
C LYS A 70 -11.89 -8.04 -2.22
N ASP A 71 -11.95 -8.97 -3.16
CA ASP A 71 -13.24 -9.40 -3.71
C ASP A 71 -14.08 -9.95 -2.55
N GLN A 72 -15.34 -9.52 -2.48
CA GLN A 72 -16.31 -10.02 -1.49
C GLN A 72 -16.66 -11.49 -1.75
#